data_AF-A0A4Y2DMB8-F1
#
_entry.id   AF-A0A4Y2DMB8-F1
#
_cell.length_a   1.000
_cell.length_b   1.000
_cell.length_c   1.000
_cell.angle_alpha   90.00
_cell.angle_beta   90.00
_cell.angle_gamma   90.00
#
_symmetry.space_group_name_H-M   'P 1'
#
loop_
_entity.id
_entity.type
_entity.pdbx_description
1 polymer ?
#
loop_
_entity_poly.entity_id
_entity_poly.type
_entity_poly.pdbx_seq_one_letter_code
_entity_poly.pdbx_strand_id
1 'polypeptide(L)'
;MFFTFELSPFPLSLFNEEGVRKGTKSFLFSEFTPTKIDAIHGKDNFVVVDRGHLLHKVVSQRNINFVDIAKSYLTYLQTHYGSNVAVVFDGYPSDVNGKSTKSAEHIRRANLLSSHEIIFNEATCPEISQEQFLANERNKVRFIDLLKKFLQKANVTVKQAVEDADILIVETAVSVKSQYDNIFVVGENIDFLVFLTGVSSNERELVLPKMWKREDT
;
A
#
# COMPACT_ATOMS: atom_id res chain seq x y z
N MET A 1 9.35 -10.83 38.25
CA MET A 1 10.71 -11.00 37.71
C MET A 1 10.69 -10.46 36.30
N PHE A 2 11.50 -9.44 36.06
CA PHE A 2 11.50 -8.56 34.89
C PHE A 2 12.06 -9.29 33.66
N PHE A 3 11.55 -8.92 32.47
CA PHE A 3 11.87 -9.38 31.12
C PHE A 3 13.15 -10.24 30.94
N THR A 4 12.97 -11.46 30.41
CA THR A 4 14.01 -12.47 30.09
C THR A 4 14.72 -12.26 28.75
N PHE A 5 14.40 -11.20 28.01
CA PHE A 5 15.09 -10.85 26.77
C PHE A 5 15.83 -9.53 26.96
N GLU A 6 17.15 -9.65 27.10
CA GLU A 6 18.09 -8.54 27.11
C GLU A 6 18.01 -7.83 25.75
N LEU A 7 17.35 -6.68 25.70
CA LEU A 7 17.50 -5.72 24.61
C LEU A 7 18.91 -5.17 24.74
N SER A 8 19.86 -5.83 24.07
CA SER A 8 21.27 -5.46 23.86
C SER A 8 21.72 -4.19 24.59
N PRO A 9 22.68 -4.25 25.54
CA PRO A 9 23.11 -3.08 26.32
C PRO A 9 23.67 -1.92 25.48
N PHE A 10 23.91 -2.15 24.18
CA PHE A 10 24.22 -1.12 23.20
C PHE A 10 23.34 -1.28 21.96
N PRO A 11 22.73 -0.20 21.43
CA PRO A 11 22.02 -0.28 20.16
C PRO A 11 23.02 -0.69 19.07
N LEU A 12 22.64 -1.65 18.22
CA LEU A 12 23.41 -1.98 17.03
C LEU A 12 23.64 -0.70 16.21
N SER A 13 24.87 -0.49 15.75
CA SER A 13 25.20 0.65 14.90
C SER A 13 24.17 0.82 13.80
N LEU A 14 23.69 2.04 13.61
CA LEU A 14 22.76 2.38 12.52
C LEU A 14 23.37 2.07 11.14
N PHE A 15 24.69 1.86 11.06
CA PHE A 15 25.42 1.60 9.82
C PHE A 15 26.01 0.18 9.78
N ASN A 16 26.10 -0.39 8.57
CA ASN A 16 26.88 -1.58 8.20
C ASN A 16 27.82 -1.23 7.02
N GLU A 17 28.56 -2.22 6.52
CA GLU A 17 29.52 -2.04 5.40
C GLU A 17 28.86 -1.55 4.10
N GLU A 18 27.54 -1.70 3.98
CA GLU A 18 26.74 -1.27 2.81
C GLU A 18 25.99 0.06 3.04
N GLY A 19 26.13 0.71 4.20
CA GLY A 19 25.46 1.97 4.53
C GLY A 19 24.53 1.88 5.74
N VAL A 20 23.38 2.57 5.72
CA VAL A 20 22.42 2.51 6.84
C VAL A 20 21.77 1.12 6.89
N ARG A 21 21.85 0.45 8.04
CA ARG A 21 21.20 -0.85 8.27
C ARG A 21 19.71 -0.72 7.99
N LYS A 22 19.22 -1.50 7.03
CA LYS A 22 17.79 -1.65 6.80
C LYS A 22 17.20 -2.54 7.89
N GLY A 23 16.14 -2.06 8.55
CA GLY A 23 15.33 -2.92 9.39
C GLY A 23 14.55 -3.91 8.51
N THR A 24 14.65 -5.21 8.79
CA THR A 24 13.82 -6.24 8.16
C THR A 24 12.44 -6.26 8.82
N LYS A 25 11.68 -5.17 8.65
CA LYS A 25 10.35 -4.97 9.25
C LYS A 25 9.36 -6.09 8.89
N SER A 26 9.51 -6.71 7.72
CA SER A 26 8.65 -7.80 7.25
C SER A 26 8.83 -9.12 8.01
N PHE A 27 9.96 -9.35 8.70
CA PHE A 27 10.16 -10.56 9.51
C PHE A 27 9.15 -10.65 10.66
N LEU A 28 8.71 -9.51 11.18
CA LEU A 28 7.69 -9.49 12.23
C LEU A 28 6.37 -10.12 11.77
N PHE A 29 6.06 -10.17 10.47
CA PHE A 29 4.88 -10.91 9.99
C PHE A 29 4.96 -12.42 10.27
N SER A 30 6.15 -13.04 10.28
CA SER A 30 6.26 -14.46 10.63
C SER A 30 6.08 -14.72 12.13
N GLU A 31 6.34 -13.72 12.97
CA GLU A 31 6.14 -13.82 14.42
C GLU A 31 4.65 -13.81 14.82
N PHE A 32 3.78 -13.22 13.99
CA PHE A 32 2.33 -13.29 14.23
C PHE A 32 1.77 -14.65 13.87
N THR A 33 1.22 -15.33 14.88
CA THR A 33 0.49 -16.58 14.71
C THR A 33 -0.76 -16.33 13.87
N PRO A 34 -0.92 -16.96 12.70
CA PRO A 34 -2.13 -16.83 11.91
C PRO A 34 -3.30 -17.36 12.73
N THR A 35 -4.24 -16.48 13.06
CA THR A 35 -5.49 -16.91 13.70
C THR A 35 -6.49 -17.22 12.60
N LYS A 36 -7.16 -18.38 12.68
CA LYS A 36 -8.37 -18.61 11.89
C LYS A 36 -9.44 -17.70 12.46
N ILE A 37 -9.68 -16.59 11.79
CA ILE A 37 -10.73 -15.68 12.21
C ILE A 37 -12.04 -16.32 11.75
N ASP A 38 -12.63 -17.12 12.62
CA ASP A 38 -14.05 -17.50 12.54
C ASP A 38 -14.95 -16.29 12.88
N ALA A 39 -14.37 -15.17 13.30
CA ALA A 39 -15.04 -13.93 13.72
C ALA A 39 -15.30 -12.93 12.57
N ILE A 40 -15.63 -13.42 11.36
CA ILE A 40 -16.32 -12.58 10.38
C ILE A 40 -17.72 -12.37 10.95
N HIS A 41 -17.95 -11.22 11.59
CA HIS A 41 -19.27 -10.86 12.07
C HIS A 41 -20.12 -10.51 10.84
N GLY A 42 -21.28 -11.11 10.64
CA GLY A 42 -22.16 -10.73 9.54
C GLY A 42 -21.59 -10.92 8.12
N LYS A 43 -22.19 -10.24 7.13
CA LYS A 43 -21.86 -10.39 5.70
C LYS A 43 -21.38 -9.09 5.06
N ASP A 44 -21.55 -7.95 5.74
CA ASP A 44 -21.21 -6.66 5.16
C ASP A 44 -19.78 -6.27 5.50
N ASN A 45 -18.91 -6.37 4.49
CA ASN A 45 -17.48 -6.17 4.60
C ASN A 45 -17.09 -4.87 3.91
N PHE A 46 -16.14 -4.15 4.50
CA PHE A 46 -15.47 -3.02 3.86
C PHE A 46 -13.96 -3.23 3.79
N VAL A 47 -13.36 -2.89 2.65
CA VAL A 47 -11.92 -3.08 2.43
C VAL A 47 -11.24 -1.74 2.14
N VAL A 48 -10.20 -1.42 2.89
CA VAL A 48 -9.29 -0.30 2.62
C VAL A 48 -8.01 -0.86 2.01
N VAL A 49 -7.68 -0.45 0.79
CA VAL A 49 -6.55 -0.96 0.02
C VAL A 49 -5.47 0.11 -0.11
N ASP A 50 -4.27 -0.23 0.31
CA ASP A 50 -3.05 0.54 0.05
C ASP A 50 -2.70 0.52 -1.45
N ARG A 51 -2.37 1.69 -2.00
CA ARG A 51 -1.81 1.84 -3.34
C ARG A 51 -0.61 0.93 -3.57
N GLY A 52 0.32 0.84 -2.62
CA GLY A 52 1.54 0.04 -2.77
C GLY A 52 1.20 -1.41 -3.15
N HIS A 53 0.37 -2.04 -2.34
CA HIS A 53 -0.17 -3.39 -2.62
C HIS A 53 -0.87 -3.46 -3.98
N LEU A 54 -1.75 -2.51 -4.29
CA LEU A 54 -2.52 -2.52 -5.53
C LEU A 54 -1.62 -2.46 -6.78
N LEU A 55 -0.62 -1.58 -6.80
CA LEU A 55 0.33 -1.43 -7.91
C LEU A 55 1.24 -2.64 -8.11
N HIS A 56 1.51 -3.40 -7.06
CA HIS A 56 2.35 -4.60 -7.14
C HIS A 56 1.56 -5.86 -7.49
N LYS A 57 0.27 -5.93 -7.12
CA LYS A 57 -0.56 -7.10 -7.39
C LYS A 57 -1.15 -7.14 -8.79
N VAL A 58 -1.50 -5.99 -9.36
CA VAL A 58 -2.07 -5.94 -10.71
C VAL A 58 -0.95 -5.88 -11.73
N VAL A 59 -0.70 -7.00 -12.40
CA VAL A 59 0.28 -7.09 -13.48
C VAL A 59 -0.38 -6.62 -14.78
N SER A 60 0.09 -5.48 -15.29
CA SER A 60 -0.32 -4.96 -16.59
C SER A 60 0.12 -5.91 -17.70
N GLN A 61 -0.83 -6.29 -18.55
CA GLN A 61 -0.51 -7.01 -19.79
C GLN A 61 0.28 -6.10 -20.73
N ARG A 62 1.11 -6.71 -21.58
CA ARG A 62 1.82 -5.98 -22.64
C ARG A 62 0.84 -5.66 -23.78
N ASN A 63 1.10 -4.56 -24.49
CA ASN A 63 0.36 -4.14 -25.69
C ASN A 63 -1.11 -3.73 -25.47
N ILE A 64 -1.51 -3.37 -24.24
CA ILE A 64 -2.80 -2.75 -23.96
C ILE A 64 -2.61 -1.28 -23.56
N ASN A 65 -3.62 -0.44 -23.80
CA ASN A 65 -3.53 0.99 -23.49
C ASN A 65 -3.75 1.28 -22.00
N PHE A 66 -3.42 2.49 -21.55
CA PHE A 66 -3.55 2.88 -20.14
C PHE A 66 -4.98 2.81 -19.58
N VAL A 67 -6.02 2.99 -20.40
CA VAL A 67 -7.42 2.79 -19.97
C VAL A 67 -7.71 1.33 -19.68
N ASP A 68 -7.29 0.42 -20.55
CA ASP A 68 -7.47 -1.02 -20.34
C ASP A 68 -6.62 -1.54 -19.17
N ILE A 69 -5.46 -0.92 -18.94
CA ILE A 69 -4.66 -1.13 -17.73
C ILE A 69 -5.47 -0.70 -16.50
N ALA A 70 -5.98 0.53 -16.47
CA ALA A 70 -6.80 1.03 -15.34
C ALA A 70 -8.07 0.18 -15.12
N LYS A 71 -8.65 -0.35 -16.19
CA LYS A 71 -9.77 -1.30 -16.11
C LYS A 71 -9.35 -2.61 -15.43
N SER A 72 -8.14 -3.09 -15.66
CA SER A 72 -7.62 -4.28 -14.97
C SER A 72 -7.49 -4.05 -13.46
N TYR A 73 -7.10 -2.86 -13.03
CA TYR A 73 -7.13 -2.47 -11.61
C TYR A 73 -8.54 -2.46 -11.03
N LEU A 74 -9.51 -1.91 -11.76
CA LEU A 74 -10.92 -1.93 -11.34
C LEU A 74 -11.45 -3.37 -11.23
N THR A 75 -11.21 -4.21 -12.24
CA THR A 75 -11.61 -5.62 -12.23
C THR A 75 -11.00 -6.34 -11.04
N TYR A 76 -9.71 -6.13 -10.77
CA TYR A 76 -9.05 -6.72 -9.60
C TYR A 76 -9.76 -6.34 -8.30
N LEU A 77 -10.05 -5.05 -8.08
CA LEU A 77 -10.74 -4.59 -6.87
C LEU A 77 -12.12 -5.23 -6.73
N GLN A 78 -12.90 -5.26 -7.82
CA GLN A 78 -14.25 -5.82 -7.82
C GLN A 78 -14.26 -7.34 -7.60
N THR A 79 -13.33 -8.08 -8.22
CA THR A 79 -13.24 -9.54 -8.09
C THR A 79 -12.75 -9.98 -6.73
N HIS A 80 -11.79 -9.25 -6.13
CA HIS A 80 -11.17 -9.66 -4.86
C HIS A 80 -11.86 -9.08 -3.62
N TYR A 81 -12.45 -7.88 -3.71
CA TYR A 81 -12.97 -7.14 -2.56
C TYR A 81 -14.44 -6.73 -2.70
N GLY A 82 -15.03 -6.85 -3.89
CA GLY A 82 -16.41 -6.44 -4.16
C GLY A 82 -16.57 -4.93 -4.29
N SER A 83 -17.78 -4.44 -4.01
CA SER A 83 -18.16 -3.02 -4.22
C SER A 83 -17.77 -2.09 -3.07
N ASN A 84 -17.62 -2.64 -1.87
CA ASN A 84 -17.37 -1.88 -0.64
C ASN A 84 -15.85 -1.70 -0.43
N VAL A 85 -15.21 -0.97 -1.33
CA VAL A 85 -13.76 -0.79 -1.33
C VAL A 85 -13.37 0.68 -1.41
N ALA A 86 -12.38 1.06 -0.60
CA ALA A 86 -11.69 2.33 -0.68
C ALA A 86 -10.21 2.12 -1.01
N VAL A 87 -9.70 2.84 -2.01
CA VAL A 87 -8.27 2.85 -2.34
C VAL A 87 -7.65 4.13 -1.81
N VAL A 88 -6.55 4.01 -1.06
CA VAL A 88 -5.83 5.15 -0.49
C VAL A 88 -4.47 5.30 -1.17
N PHE A 89 -4.25 6.47 -1.76
CA PHE A 89 -3.00 6.83 -2.44
C PHE A 89 -2.13 7.71 -1.54
N ASP A 90 -0.81 7.50 -1.65
CA ASP A 90 0.16 8.46 -1.11
C ASP A 90 0.01 9.83 -1.75
N GLY A 91 0.37 10.84 -0.96
CA GLY A 91 0.55 12.19 -1.43
C GLY A 91 1.87 12.36 -2.16
N TYR A 92 1.87 13.25 -3.13
CA TYR A 92 3.08 13.77 -3.75
C TYR A 92 3.08 15.27 -3.50
N PRO A 93 3.64 15.73 -2.38
CA PRO A 93 3.70 17.16 -2.13
C PRO A 93 4.58 17.79 -3.21
N SER A 94 4.00 18.69 -4.01
CA SER A 94 4.73 19.40 -5.07
C SER A 94 5.79 20.35 -4.51
N ASP A 95 5.64 20.77 -3.24
CA ASP A 95 6.32 21.96 -2.71
C ASP A 95 7.13 21.69 -1.43
N VAL A 96 7.25 20.43 -0.96
CA VAL A 96 8.00 20.15 0.27
C VAL A 96 9.48 20.05 -0.07
N ASN A 97 10.12 21.22 -0.05
CA ASN A 97 11.55 21.51 0.12
C ASN A 97 12.39 20.33 0.63
N GLY A 98 12.65 19.29 -0.19
CA GLY A 98 13.54 18.14 0.04
C GLY A 98 13.49 17.40 1.38
N LYS A 99 12.57 17.72 2.30
CA LYS A 99 12.64 17.38 3.74
C LYS A 99 11.65 16.30 4.16
N SER A 100 11.15 15.50 3.23
CA SER A 100 10.50 14.23 3.61
C SER A 100 11.55 13.29 4.17
N THR A 101 11.26 12.62 5.29
CA THR A 101 12.10 11.55 5.86
C THR A 101 12.29 10.38 4.88
N LYS A 102 11.42 10.25 3.87
CA LYS A 102 11.50 9.23 2.81
C LYS A 102 12.29 9.68 1.57
N SER A 103 12.64 10.97 1.45
CA SER A 103 13.28 11.54 0.24
C SER A 103 14.56 10.81 -0.19
N ALA A 104 15.47 10.54 0.76
CA ALA A 104 16.71 9.81 0.50
C ALA A 104 16.45 8.37 -0.01
N GLU A 105 15.44 7.70 0.53
CA GLU A 105 15.07 6.35 0.10
C GLU A 105 14.38 6.37 -1.28
N HIS A 106 13.56 7.38 -1.59
CA HIS A 106 13.00 7.61 -2.92
C HIS A 106 14.12 7.85 -3.95
N ILE A 107 15.07 8.74 -3.67
CA ILE A 107 16.23 9.01 -4.55
C ILE A 107 17.06 7.75 -4.77
N ARG A 108 17.34 6.99 -3.70
CA ARG A 108 18.08 5.73 -3.79
C ARG A 108 17.38 4.74 -4.71
N ARG A 109 16.04 4.59 -4.60
CA ARG A 109 15.26 3.69 -5.48
C ARG A 109 15.18 4.18 -6.91
N ALA A 110 15.00 5.48 -7.13
CA ALA A 110 14.97 6.07 -8.47
C ALA A 110 16.30 5.89 -9.22
N ASN A 111 17.43 5.99 -8.50
CA ASN A 111 18.77 5.79 -9.08
C ASN A 111 19.08 4.33 -9.45
N LEU A 112 18.34 3.37 -8.91
CA LEU A 112 18.52 1.93 -9.20
C LEU A 112 17.82 1.49 -10.50
N LEU A 113 16.77 2.19 -10.90
CA LEU A 113 15.93 1.84 -12.06
C LEU A 113 15.73 3.10 -12.90
N SER A 114 16.74 3.47 -13.70
CA SER A 114 16.62 4.64 -14.57
C SER A 114 15.69 4.30 -15.74
N SER A 115 14.55 4.99 -15.81
CA SER A 115 13.63 4.94 -16.94
C SER A 115 13.30 6.36 -17.38
N HIS A 116 13.09 6.54 -18.68
CA HIS A 116 12.79 7.86 -19.26
C HIS A 116 11.37 8.31 -18.86
N GLU A 117 11.17 9.62 -18.76
CA GLU A 117 9.82 10.17 -18.61
C GLU A 117 9.03 9.88 -19.88
N ILE A 118 7.83 9.31 -19.72
CA ILE A 118 6.91 8.99 -20.79
C ILE A 118 5.71 9.91 -20.66
N ILE A 119 5.48 10.72 -21.69
CA ILE A 119 4.26 11.49 -21.84
C ILE A 119 3.25 10.60 -22.56
N PHE A 120 2.14 10.29 -21.89
CA PHE A 120 1.12 9.40 -22.41
C PHE A 120 -0.28 9.98 -22.23
N ASN A 121 -1.21 9.43 -23.00
CA ASN A 121 -2.64 9.61 -22.82
C ASN A 121 -3.32 8.25 -22.54
N GLU A 122 -4.61 8.29 -22.29
CA GLU A 122 -5.47 7.13 -22.05
C GLU A 122 -5.34 6.02 -23.12
N ALA A 123 -5.13 6.39 -24.38
CA ALA A 123 -5.03 5.47 -25.52
C ALA A 123 -3.60 4.96 -25.80
N THR A 124 -2.60 5.46 -25.09
CA THR A 124 -1.19 5.08 -25.30
C THR A 124 -0.93 3.70 -24.74
N CYS A 125 -0.22 2.86 -25.50
CA CYS A 125 0.27 1.56 -25.01
C CYS A 125 1.71 1.71 -24.49
N PRO A 126 2.03 1.27 -23.26
CA PRO A 126 3.38 1.35 -22.75
C PRO A 126 4.29 0.35 -23.49
N GLU A 127 5.42 0.84 -24.00
CA GLU A 127 6.44 0.02 -24.67
C GLU A 127 7.38 -0.69 -23.68
N ILE A 128 7.47 -0.17 -22.45
CA ILE A 128 8.33 -0.66 -21.38
C ILE A 128 7.52 -1.48 -20.36
N SER A 129 8.22 -2.25 -19.52
CA SER A 129 7.56 -3.01 -18.46
C SER A 129 6.94 -2.09 -17.40
N GLN A 130 5.92 -2.57 -16.69
CA GLN A 130 5.32 -1.86 -15.56
C GLN A 130 6.35 -1.47 -14.50
N GLU A 131 7.30 -2.36 -14.19
CA GLU A 131 8.37 -2.09 -13.22
C GLU A 131 9.25 -0.92 -13.68
N GLN A 132 9.68 -0.93 -14.94
CA GLN A 132 10.46 0.17 -15.52
C GLN A 132 9.66 1.46 -15.59
N PHE A 133 8.37 1.38 -15.87
CA PHE A 133 7.49 2.55 -15.95
C PHE A 133 7.28 3.18 -14.58
N LEU A 134 6.94 2.37 -13.56
CA LEU A 134 6.67 2.82 -12.19
C LEU A 134 7.94 3.21 -11.42
N ALA A 135 9.12 2.83 -11.89
CA ALA A 135 10.40 3.26 -11.35
C ALA A 135 10.66 4.76 -11.53
N ASN A 136 10.12 5.37 -12.59
CA ASN A 136 10.21 6.80 -12.79
C ASN A 136 9.08 7.51 -12.01
N GLU A 137 9.45 8.38 -11.06
CA GLU A 137 8.49 9.07 -10.20
C GLU A 137 7.49 9.95 -10.98
N ARG A 138 7.91 10.60 -12.09
CA ARG A 138 6.99 11.41 -12.91
C ARG A 138 5.96 10.54 -13.62
N ASN A 139 6.39 9.40 -14.18
CA ASN A 139 5.50 8.43 -14.80
C ASN A 139 4.51 7.88 -13.78
N LYS A 140 5.00 7.54 -12.59
CA LYS A 140 4.20 7.05 -11.47
C LYS A 140 3.15 8.08 -11.06
N VAL A 141 3.52 9.35 -10.83
CA VAL A 141 2.57 10.42 -10.49
C VAL A 141 1.48 10.56 -11.56
N ARG A 142 1.85 10.62 -12.85
CA ARG A 142 0.88 10.72 -13.96
C ARG A 142 -0.07 9.52 -14.00
N PHE A 143 0.46 8.31 -13.79
CA PHE A 143 -0.36 7.10 -13.79
C PHE A 143 -1.30 7.02 -12.59
N ILE A 144 -0.84 7.42 -11.41
CA ILE A 144 -1.70 7.50 -10.22
C ILE A 144 -2.84 8.50 -10.43
N ASP A 145 -2.58 9.65 -11.05
CA ASP A 145 -3.63 10.63 -11.38
C ASP A 145 -4.66 10.04 -12.36
N LEU A 146 -4.22 9.35 -13.42
CA LEU A 146 -5.11 8.65 -14.35
C LEU A 146 -5.95 7.58 -13.63
N LEU A 147 -5.30 6.71 -12.86
CA LEU A 147 -5.95 5.60 -12.16
C LEU A 147 -6.97 6.12 -11.14
N LYS A 148 -6.62 7.15 -10.37
CA LYS A 148 -7.53 7.81 -9.41
C LYS A 148 -8.79 8.31 -10.11
N LYS A 149 -8.65 9.08 -11.19
CA LYS A 149 -9.78 9.62 -11.95
C LYS A 149 -10.66 8.51 -12.53
N PHE A 150 -10.02 7.46 -13.05
CA PHE A 150 -10.72 6.29 -13.60
C PHE A 150 -11.55 5.56 -12.53
N LEU A 151 -10.95 5.26 -11.38
CA LEU A 151 -11.61 4.58 -10.27
C LEU A 151 -12.76 5.41 -9.69
N GLN A 152 -12.57 6.72 -9.53
CA GLN A 152 -13.63 7.64 -9.08
C GLN A 152 -14.81 7.67 -10.05
N LYS A 153 -14.55 7.70 -11.37
CA LYS A 153 -15.59 7.63 -12.40
C LYS A 153 -16.33 6.29 -12.38
N ALA A 154 -15.68 5.23 -11.93
CA ALA A 154 -16.27 3.90 -11.72
C ALA A 154 -16.95 3.73 -10.34
N ASN A 155 -17.18 4.83 -9.60
CA ASN A 155 -17.79 4.85 -8.26
C ASN A 155 -17.00 4.11 -7.18
N VAL A 156 -15.70 3.89 -7.37
CA VAL A 156 -14.82 3.41 -6.29
C VAL A 156 -14.45 4.57 -5.39
N THR A 157 -14.48 4.36 -4.07
CA THR A 157 -14.04 5.37 -3.11
C THR A 157 -12.53 5.53 -3.21
N VAL A 158 -12.06 6.73 -3.51
CA VAL A 158 -10.62 7.03 -3.59
C VAL A 158 -10.26 8.18 -2.68
N LYS A 159 -9.24 7.97 -1.84
CA LYS A 159 -8.65 8.99 -0.97
C LYS A 159 -7.16 9.16 -1.30
N GLN A 160 -6.63 10.34 -1.02
CA GLN A 160 -5.22 10.64 -1.23
C GLN A 160 -4.68 11.42 -0.04
N ALA A 161 -3.53 10.98 0.49
CA ALA A 161 -2.85 11.66 1.58
C ALA A 161 -2.08 12.89 1.10
N VAL A 162 -1.64 13.72 2.04
CA VAL A 162 -0.75 14.87 1.74
C VAL A 162 0.68 14.39 1.52
N GLU A 163 1.14 13.43 2.33
CA GLU A 163 2.43 12.77 2.19
C GLU A 163 2.23 11.25 2.31
N ASP A 164 2.29 10.71 3.52
CA ASP A 164 2.19 9.28 3.79
C ASP A 164 0.74 8.81 3.90
N ALA A 165 0.36 7.75 3.19
CA ALA A 165 -0.98 7.17 3.28
C ALA A 165 -1.23 6.37 4.56
N ASP A 166 -0.17 6.01 5.30
CA ASP A 166 -0.29 5.10 6.45
C ASP A 166 -1.37 5.50 7.46
N ILE A 167 -1.38 6.76 7.87
CA ILE A 167 -2.38 7.30 8.82
C ILE A 167 -3.77 7.34 8.16
N LEU A 168 -3.85 7.81 6.92
CA LEU A 168 -5.11 7.98 6.20
C LEU A 168 -5.82 6.63 5.93
N ILE A 169 -5.05 5.56 5.72
CA ILE A 169 -5.54 4.18 5.61
C ILE A 169 -6.25 3.78 6.91
N VAL A 170 -5.59 4.00 8.06
CA VAL A 170 -6.13 3.65 9.37
C VAL A 170 -7.34 4.50 9.72
N GLU A 171 -7.27 5.82 9.54
CA GLU A 171 -8.40 6.73 9.76
C GLU A 171 -9.60 6.36 8.88
N THR A 172 -9.35 5.96 7.63
CA THR A 172 -10.43 5.51 6.73
C THR A 172 -11.10 4.25 7.25
N ALA A 173 -10.32 3.25 7.68
CA ALA A 173 -10.85 2.04 8.29
C ALA A 173 -11.69 2.36 9.55
N VAL A 174 -11.18 3.22 10.43
CA VAL A 174 -11.89 3.60 11.66
C VAL A 174 -13.17 4.39 11.37
N SER A 175 -13.17 5.27 10.36
CA SER A 175 -14.33 6.11 10.03
C SER A 175 -15.57 5.34 9.58
N VAL A 176 -15.39 4.13 9.04
CA VAL A 176 -16.49 3.28 8.55
C VAL A 176 -16.89 2.17 9.53
N LYS A 177 -16.28 2.15 10.72
CA LYS A 177 -16.44 1.08 11.72
C LYS A 177 -17.86 0.88 12.24
N SER A 178 -18.69 1.92 12.25
CA SER A 178 -20.09 1.82 12.64
C SER A 178 -21.02 1.38 11.52
N GLN A 179 -20.54 1.37 10.26
CA GLN A 179 -21.36 1.14 9.08
C GLN A 179 -21.30 -0.31 8.56
N TYR A 180 -20.22 -1.02 8.88
CA TYR A 180 -19.94 -2.36 8.37
C TYR A 180 -19.68 -3.34 9.51
N ASP A 181 -19.97 -4.61 9.25
CA ASP A 181 -19.74 -5.66 10.24
C ASP A 181 -18.25 -5.98 10.38
N ASN A 182 -17.52 -6.01 9.25
CA ASN A 182 -16.07 -6.23 9.23
C ASN A 182 -15.35 -5.17 8.39
N ILE A 183 -14.16 -4.81 8.84
CA ILE A 183 -13.25 -3.92 8.11
C ILE A 183 -11.92 -4.61 7.93
N PHE A 184 -11.43 -4.61 6.69
CA PHE A 184 -10.13 -5.15 6.33
C PHE A 184 -9.22 -4.02 5.83
N VAL A 185 -8.01 -3.97 6.35
CA VAL A 185 -6.94 -3.13 5.79
C VAL A 185 -5.98 -4.03 5.04
N VAL A 186 -5.80 -3.75 3.74
CA VAL A 186 -4.94 -4.52 2.85
C VAL A 186 -3.76 -3.67 2.44
N GLY A 187 -2.58 -4.08 2.87
CA GLY A 187 -1.33 -3.56 2.35
C GLY A 187 -0.10 -4.29 2.93
N GLU A 188 1.08 -3.94 2.44
CA GLU A 188 2.32 -4.65 2.76
C GLU A 188 3.08 -4.04 3.95
N ASN A 189 2.67 -2.86 4.42
CA ASN A 189 3.36 -2.14 5.48
C ASN A 189 2.96 -2.68 6.87
N ILE A 190 3.94 -3.12 7.66
CA ILE A 190 3.70 -3.53 9.05
C ILE A 190 3.33 -2.35 9.95
N ASP A 191 3.71 -1.13 9.56
CA ASP A 191 3.41 0.06 10.35
C ASP A 191 1.88 0.23 10.53
N PHE A 192 1.04 -0.33 9.65
CA PHE A 192 -0.42 -0.39 9.83
C PHE A 192 -0.82 -1.09 11.14
N LEU A 193 -0.15 -2.18 11.51
CA LEU A 193 -0.45 -2.90 12.75
C LEU A 193 -0.11 -2.06 13.98
N VAL A 194 1.00 -1.32 13.93
CA VAL A 194 1.40 -0.40 15.01
C VAL A 194 0.39 0.73 15.15
N PHE A 195 -0.06 1.33 14.05
CA PHE A 195 -1.07 2.39 14.11
C PHE A 195 -2.44 1.86 14.55
N LEU A 196 -2.88 0.70 14.06
CA LEU A 196 -4.17 0.10 14.44
C LEU A 196 -4.21 -0.29 15.93
N THR A 197 -3.10 -0.77 16.50
CA THR A 197 -3.02 -1.08 17.94
C THR A 197 -3.05 0.18 18.80
N GLY A 198 -2.47 1.29 18.35
CA GLY A 198 -2.55 2.57 19.05
C GLY A 198 -3.93 3.23 19.00
N VAL A 199 -4.65 3.08 17.87
CA VAL A 199 -5.96 3.74 17.65
C VAL A 199 -7.14 2.89 18.14
N SER A 200 -6.99 1.57 18.27
CA SER A 200 -8.06 0.68 18.76
C SER A 200 -8.15 0.68 20.29
N SER A 201 -8.61 1.78 20.87
CA SER A 201 -9.11 1.76 22.24
C SER A 201 -10.46 1.02 22.26
N ASN A 202 -10.42 -0.27 22.58
CA ASN A 202 -11.52 -1.13 23.06
C ASN A 202 -12.88 -0.99 22.34
N GLU A 203 -13.26 -1.97 21.49
CA GLU A 203 -14.64 -2.54 21.46
C GLU A 203 -14.96 -3.42 20.24
N ARG A 204 -14.17 -3.43 19.15
CA ARG A 204 -14.31 -4.42 18.05
C ARG A 204 -12.98 -4.73 17.38
N GLU A 205 -12.80 -6.00 17.01
CA GLU A 205 -11.58 -6.58 16.44
C GLU A 205 -11.34 -6.05 15.01
N LEU A 206 -10.25 -5.29 14.83
CA LEU A 206 -9.78 -4.87 13.50
C LEU A 206 -8.90 -5.98 12.95
N VAL A 207 -9.31 -6.55 11.82
CA VAL A 207 -8.65 -7.71 11.23
C VAL A 207 -7.68 -7.25 10.14
N LEU A 208 -6.40 -7.59 10.31
CA LEU A 208 -5.41 -7.53 9.24
C LEU A 208 -5.29 -8.92 8.59
N PRO A 209 -5.87 -9.13 7.41
CA PRO A 209 -5.72 -10.40 6.72
C PRO A 209 -4.26 -10.58 6.28
N LYS A 210 -3.64 -11.68 6.70
CA LYS A 210 -2.30 -12.06 6.25
C LYS A 210 -2.37 -12.53 4.79
N MET A 211 -2.33 -11.61 3.84
CA MET A 211 -2.32 -11.92 2.40
C MET A 211 -0.90 -12.25 1.91
N TRP A 212 -0.28 -13.28 2.49
CA TRP A 212 0.93 -13.89 1.93
C TRP A 212 0.70 -15.38 1.67
N LYS A 213 0.12 -15.66 0.50
CA LYS A 213 0.66 -16.73 -0.32
C LYS A 213 1.25 -16.05 -1.55
N ARG A 214 2.55 -16.26 -1.79
CA ARG A 214 2.97 -16.41 -3.17
C ARG A 214 2.16 -17.58 -3.69
N GLU A 215 1.23 -17.33 -4.59
CA GLU A 215 0.80 -18.37 -5.51
C GLU A 215 1.99 -18.58 -6.43
N ASP A 216 2.95 -19.35 -5.93
CA ASP A 216 3.91 -20.04 -6.77
C ASP A 216 3.09 -21.09 -7.53
N THR A 217 2.82 -20.85 -8.81
CA THR A 217 2.71 -21.93 -9.79
C THR A 217 4.00 -22.72 -9.83
#